data_AF-A8DW96-F1
#
_entry.id   AF-A8DW96-F1
#
_cell.length_a   1.000
_cell.length_b   1.000
_cell.length_c   1.000
_cell.angle_alpha   90.00
_cell.angle_beta   90.00
_cell.angle_gamma   90.00
#
_symmetry.space_group_name_H-M   'P 1'
#
loop_
_entity.id
_entity.type
_entity.pdbx_description
1 polymer ?
#
loop_
_entity_poly.entity_id
_entity_poly.type
_entity_poly.pdbx_seq_one_letter_code
_entity_poly.pdbx_strand_id
1 'polypeptide(L)' 'DGDVILGCLISVREKESYDKCGKFFEAGISRAESVIYVIDKINEDPALLPGIKLGYDIRDYCDSPALAMQHAYDF' A
#
# COMPACT_ATOMS: atom_id res chain seq x y z
N ASP A 1 -12.12 -2.21 -1.35
CA ASP A 1 -13.34 -2.70 -0.67
C ASP A 1 -13.02 -3.79 0.33
N GLY A 2 -13.65 -3.74 1.49
CA GLY A 2 -13.45 -4.65 2.62
C GLY A 2 -14.16 -4.07 3.84
N ASP A 3 -14.46 -4.89 4.83
CA ASP A 3 -15.04 -4.46 6.10
C ASP A 3 -14.04 -3.63 6.92
N VAL A 4 -12.74 -3.94 6.76
CA VAL A 4 -11.62 -3.18 7.32
C VAL A 4 -10.62 -2.92 6.21
N ILE A 5 -10.18 -1.66 6.07
CA ILE A 5 -9.21 -1.24 5.05
C ILE A 5 -7.86 -0.97 5.71
N LEU A 6 -6.80 -1.61 5.20
CA LEU A 6 -5.42 -1.34 5.61
C LEU A 6 -4.80 -0.28 4.69
N GLY A 7 -4.56 0.92 5.22
CA GLY A 7 -3.82 1.97 4.53
C GLY A 7 -2.32 1.67 4.49
N CYS A 8 -1.71 1.79 3.30
CA CYS A 8 -0.32 1.43 3.06
C CYS A 8 0.40 2.53 2.26
N LEU A 9 1.50 3.05 2.80
CA LEU A 9 2.43 3.93 2.06
C LEU A 9 3.61 3.09 1.58
N ILE A 10 3.74 2.93 0.25
CA ILE A 10 4.78 2.12 -0.37
C ILE A 10 5.42 2.91 -1.50
N SER A 11 6.73 3.08 -1.45
CA SER A 11 7.50 3.72 -2.53
C SER A 11 7.65 2.72 -3.68
N VAL A 12 6.81 2.85 -4.72
CA VAL A 12 6.89 2.02 -5.95
C VAL A 12 7.67 2.71 -7.07
N ARG A 13 7.94 4.01 -6.90
CA ARG A 13 8.83 4.81 -7.75
C ARG A 13 9.93 5.43 -6.92
N GLU A 14 11.10 5.59 -7.52
CA GLU A 14 12.21 6.33 -6.91
C GLU A 14 11.84 7.79 -6.70
N LYS A 15 12.53 8.46 -5.78
CA LYS A 15 12.44 9.91 -5.63
C LYS A 15 13.25 10.62 -6.72
N GLU A 16 12.59 11.46 -7.54
CA GLU A 16 13.29 12.31 -8.50
C GLU A 16 13.54 13.71 -7.92
N SER A 17 12.50 14.35 -7.36
CA SER A 17 12.59 15.65 -6.70
C SER A 17 11.69 15.70 -5.46
N TYR A 18 11.50 16.88 -4.86
CA TYR A 18 10.64 17.05 -3.69
C TYR A 18 9.17 16.69 -3.97
N ASP A 19 8.70 16.97 -5.18
CA ASP A 19 7.31 16.90 -5.63
C ASP A 19 7.09 15.94 -6.81
N LYS A 20 8.16 15.31 -7.32
CA LYS A 20 8.09 14.39 -8.47
C LYS A 20 8.64 13.01 -8.15
N CYS A 21 7.82 12.03 -8.50
CA CYS A 21 8.19 10.63 -8.54
C CYS A 21 9.00 10.35 -9.81
N GLY A 22 10.08 9.61 -9.64
CA GLY A 22 10.93 9.14 -10.73
C GLY A 22 10.43 7.83 -11.33
N LYS A 23 11.39 6.99 -11.73
CA LYS A 23 11.12 5.71 -12.40
C LYS A 23 10.59 4.68 -11.42
N PHE A 24 9.92 3.67 -11.96
CA PHE A 24 9.50 2.52 -11.17
C PHE A 24 10.69 1.80 -10.54
N PHE A 25 10.49 1.39 -9.30
CA PHE A 25 11.42 0.61 -8.51
C PHE A 25 10.84 -0.78 -8.31
N GLU A 26 11.45 -1.79 -8.92
CA GLU A 26 10.94 -3.17 -8.92
C GLU A 26 10.67 -3.70 -7.51
N ALA A 27 11.59 -3.46 -6.56
CA ALA A 27 11.39 -3.90 -5.19
C ALA A 27 10.22 -3.17 -4.49
N GLY A 28 9.92 -1.93 -4.91
CA GLY A 28 8.73 -1.21 -4.46
C GLY A 28 7.44 -1.88 -4.94
N ILE A 29 7.39 -2.23 -6.23
CA ILE A 29 6.27 -2.97 -6.82
C ILE A 29 6.10 -4.32 -6.12
N SER A 30 7.19 -5.09 -5.92
CA SER A 30 7.12 -6.36 -5.21
C SER A 30 6.58 -6.23 -3.78
N ARG A 31 6.84 -5.12 -3.08
CA ARG A 31 6.26 -4.85 -1.75
C ARG A 31 4.76 -4.60 -1.84
N ALA A 32 4.30 -3.83 -2.82
CA ALA A 32 2.87 -3.59 -3.04
C ALA A 32 2.14 -4.91 -3.35
N GLU A 33 2.67 -5.71 -4.28
CA GLU A 33 2.13 -7.03 -4.61
C GLU A 33 2.13 -7.98 -3.40
N SER A 34 3.16 -7.91 -2.54
CA SER A 34 3.21 -8.73 -1.33
C SER A 34 2.10 -8.38 -0.34
N VAL A 35 1.72 -7.10 -0.21
CA VAL A 35 0.60 -6.69 0.63
C VAL A 35 -0.71 -7.25 0.08
N ILE A 36 -0.93 -7.11 -1.22
CA ILE A 36 -2.13 -7.65 -1.91
C ILE A 36 -2.22 -9.16 -1.69
N TYR A 37 -1.13 -9.87 -1.99
CA TYR A 37 -1.05 -11.32 -1.82
C TYR A 37 -1.33 -11.78 -0.39
N VAL A 38 -0.75 -11.11 0.61
CA VAL A 38 -0.98 -11.47 2.02
C VAL A 38 -2.42 -11.23 2.45
N ILE A 39 -3.03 -10.13 2.01
CA ILE A 39 -4.44 -9.84 2.31
C ILE A 39 -5.35 -10.89 1.68
N ASP A 40 -5.09 -11.28 0.43
CA ASP A 40 -5.84 -12.36 -0.22
C ASP A 40 -5.70 -13.67 0.54
N LYS A 41 -4.48 -14.01 0.98
CA LYS A 41 -4.25 -15.23 1.79
C LYS A 41 -4.97 -15.20 3.14
N ILE A 42 -5.04 -14.04 3.80
CA ILE A 42 -5.79 -13.90 5.05
C ILE A 42 -7.29 -14.07 4.80
N ASN A 43 -7.83 -13.44 3.75
CA ASN A 43 -9.25 -13.53 3.40
C ASN A 43 -9.68 -14.95 2.98
N GLU A 44 -8.76 -15.75 2.44
CA GLU A 44 -9.00 -17.16 2.06
C GLU A 44 -8.91 -18.14 3.25
N ASP A 45 -8.26 -17.75 4.35
CA ASP A 45 -8.06 -18.63 5.51
C ASP A 45 -9.22 -18.50 6.50
N PRO A 46 -10.08 -19.54 6.64
CA PRO A 46 -11.23 -19.48 7.55
C PRO A 46 -10.85 -19.41 9.03
N ALA A 47 -9.58 -19.69 9.39
CA ALA A 47 -9.10 -19.55 10.76
C ALA A 47 -8.68 -18.10 11.09
N LEU A 48 -8.41 -17.27 10.09
CA LEU A 48 -7.97 -15.88 10.26
C LEU A 48 -9.11 -14.93 9.93
N LEU A 49 -9.50 -14.10 10.92
CA LEU A 49 -10.55 -13.08 10.77
C LEU A 49 -11.87 -13.61 10.18
N PRO A 50 -12.48 -14.66 10.76
CA PRO A 50 -13.67 -15.28 10.21
C PRO A 50 -14.83 -14.28 10.11
N GLY A 51 -15.42 -14.18 8.91
CA GLY A 51 -16.54 -13.27 8.64
C GLY A 51 -16.16 -11.80 8.46
N ILE A 52 -14.86 -11.48 8.37
CA ILE A 52 -14.35 -10.13 8.08
C ILE A 52 -13.50 -10.20 6.81
N LYS A 53 -13.82 -9.36 5.83
CA LYS A 53 -13.01 -9.17 4.62
C LYS A 53 -12.06 -7.99 4.82
N LEU A 54 -10.76 -8.26 4.79
CA LEU A 54 -9.75 -7.20 4.69
C LEU A 54 -9.69 -6.63 3.27
N GLY A 55 -9.57 -5.32 3.18
CA GLY A 55 -9.19 -4.60 1.97
C GLY A 55 -7.92 -3.78 2.20
N TYR A 56 -7.47 -3.09 1.16
CA TYR A 56 -6.28 -2.25 1.19
C TYR A 56 -6.49 -0.94 0.44
N ASP A 57 -5.75 0.09 0.84
CA ASP A 57 -5.52 1.33 0.10
C ASP A 57 -4.00 1.58 0.05
N ILE A 58 -3.38 1.29 -1.09
CA ILE A 58 -1.93 1.41 -1.29
C ILE A 58 -1.66 2.70 -2.07
N ARG A 59 -0.89 3.61 -1.48
CA ARG A 59 -0.52 4.90 -2.09
C ARG A 59 0.98 5.04 -2.22
N ASP A 60 1.39 5.53 -3.38
CA ASP A 60 2.79 5.76 -3.69
C ASP A 60 3.24 7.16 -3.29
N TYR A 61 4.17 7.22 -2.35
CA TYR A 61 4.69 8.46 -1.81
C TYR A 61 6.09 8.82 -2.31
N CYS A 62 6.73 7.94 -3.09
CA CYS A 62 8.01 8.19 -3.78
C CYS A 62 9.13 8.73 -2.86
N ASP A 63 9.17 8.28 -1.60
CA ASP A 63 10.08 8.79 -0.55
C ASP A 63 10.04 10.32 -0.35
N SER A 64 8.91 10.96 -0.68
CA SER A 64 8.63 12.36 -0.39
C SER A 64 7.85 12.52 0.91
N PRO A 65 8.41 13.21 1.93
CA PRO A 65 7.69 13.49 3.17
C PRO A 65 6.40 14.29 2.96
N ALA A 66 6.36 15.16 1.94
CA ALA A 66 5.17 15.95 1.62
C ALA A 66 4.04 15.06 1.08
N LEU A 67 4.35 14.16 0.15
CA LEU A 67 3.38 13.19 -0.37
C LEU A 67 2.93 12.21 0.72
N ALA A 68 3.87 11.72 1.55
CA ALA A 68 3.52 10.86 2.67
C ALA A 68 2.55 11.54 3.64
N MET A 69 2.80 12.81 3.99
CA MET A 69 1.91 13.59 4.86
C MET A 69 0.55 13.84 4.20
N GLN A 70 0.51 14.18 2.91
CA GLN A 70 -0.72 14.36 2.17
C GLN A 70 -1.55 13.06 2.16
N HIS A 71 -0.94 11.93 1.82
CA HIS A 71 -1.63 10.64 1.80
C HIS A 71 -2.08 10.19 3.19
N ALA A 72 -1.26 10.42 4.22
CA ALA A 72 -1.62 10.09 5.60
C ALA A 72 -2.81 10.93 6.11
N TYR A 73 -2.96 12.15 5.62
CA TYR A 73 -4.13 12.99 5.91
C TYR A 73 -5.37 12.53 5.15
N ASP A 74 -5.19 11.98 3.95
CA ASP A 74 -6.25 11.55 3.04
C ASP A 74 -6.72 10.08 3.25
N PHE A 75 -6.13 9.33 4.18
CA PHE A 75 -6.62 8.00 4.58
C PHE A 75 -7.86 8.11 5.47
#